data_AF-G2YMF4-F1
#
_entry.id   AF-G2YMF4-F1
#
_cell.length_a   1.000
_cell.length_b   1.000
_cell.length_c   1.000
_cell.angle_alpha   90.00
_cell.angle_beta   90.00
_cell.angle_gamma   90.00
#
_symmetry.space_group_name_H-M   'P 1'
#
loop_
_entity.id
_entity.type
_entity.pdbx_description
1 polymer ?
#
loop_
_entity_poly.entity_id
_entity_poly.type
_entity_poly.pdbx_seq_one_letter_code
_entity_poly.pdbx_strand_id
1 'polypeptide(L)'
;MKHHLPGRGRFIYLRNVGFFANTPINQNFLKNTFAIPELEITTLYTNPSVESLTTAIIQLSSLHESAKSSSDKSRQQGIHDSLVEYKTIIDEIAPSDNQTYSNGIKDVNGTSSRERVFILTGSTGALGSYVLQTFLSSSTVSHIFCLNRTAGEQPQIKRSEAHGLPTEFPSDRVTFLQVNLSEERLGLEPETFERIKPPQHISSTMHGL
;
A
#
# COMPACT_ATOMS: atom_id res chain seq x y z
N MET A 1 54.65 -26.45 -35.57
CA MET A 1 53.35 -25.71 -35.49
C MET A 1 52.96 -25.68 -34.01
N LYS A 2 53.07 -24.51 -33.36
CA LYS A 2 51.93 -23.64 -32.97
C LYS A 2 51.10 -24.31 -31.84
N HIS A 3 50.91 -23.80 -30.62
CA HIS A 3 51.08 -22.46 -30.03
C HIS A 3 51.25 -22.56 -28.49
N HIS A 4 51.75 -21.46 -27.93
CA HIS A 4 52.13 -21.17 -26.54
C HIS A 4 51.11 -20.20 -25.89
N LEU A 5 50.90 -20.33 -24.56
CA LEU A 5 50.29 -19.40 -23.55
C LEU A 5 48.75 -19.27 -23.47
N PRO A 6 48.19 -18.70 -22.37
CA PRO A 6 48.50 -18.83 -20.92
C PRO A 6 47.24 -18.86 -20.02
N GLY A 7 47.44 -18.94 -18.69
CA GLY A 7 46.56 -18.21 -17.75
C GLY A 7 45.85 -19.06 -16.69
N ARG A 8 46.46 -19.15 -15.50
CA ARG A 8 45.79 -19.53 -14.26
C ARG A 8 44.67 -18.52 -13.95
N GLY A 9 43.44 -18.87 -14.30
CA GLY A 9 42.24 -18.23 -13.77
C GLY A 9 42.06 -18.63 -12.30
N ARG A 10 42.25 -17.66 -11.40
CA ARG A 10 41.96 -17.78 -9.97
C ARG A 10 40.45 -17.92 -9.83
N PHE A 11 39.94 -19.13 -9.64
CA PHE A 11 38.55 -19.37 -9.29
C PHE A 11 38.28 -18.74 -7.92
N ILE A 12 37.68 -17.56 -7.93
CA ILE A 12 37.06 -17.00 -6.75
C ILE A 12 35.73 -17.75 -6.61
N TYR A 13 35.73 -18.77 -5.74
CA TYR A 13 34.49 -19.29 -5.19
C TYR A 13 33.81 -18.12 -4.46
N LEU A 14 32.81 -17.51 -5.08
CA LEU A 14 31.84 -16.73 -4.34
C LEU A 14 31.15 -17.72 -3.40
N ARG A 15 31.56 -17.65 -2.13
CA ARG A 15 30.94 -18.33 -1.01
C ARG A 15 29.44 -18.19 -1.18
N ASN A 16 28.81 -19.35 -1.26
CA ASN A 16 27.39 -19.54 -1.14
C ASN A 16 26.97 -18.96 0.21
N VAL A 17 26.60 -17.68 0.24
CA VAL A 17 25.86 -17.10 1.36
C VAL A 17 24.42 -17.44 1.07
N GLY A 18 24.02 -18.62 1.55
CA GLY A 18 22.63 -19.02 1.56
C GLY A 18 21.83 -17.97 2.29
N PHE A 19 21.04 -17.22 1.52
CA PHE A 19 19.95 -16.40 2.03
C PHE A 19 18.74 -16.66 1.15
N PHE A 20 18.16 -17.86 1.29
CA PHE A 20 16.76 -18.06 0.95
C PHE A 20 15.93 -17.31 2.00
N ALA A 21 15.85 -16.00 1.88
CA ALA A 21 14.77 -15.23 2.47
C ALA A 21 13.87 -14.83 1.31
N ASN A 22 12.60 -15.22 1.43
CA ASN A 22 11.52 -14.89 0.53
C ASN A 22 11.17 -13.39 0.70
N THR A 23 12.15 -12.51 0.48
CA THR A 23 11.94 -11.06 0.56
C THR A 23 11.15 -10.65 -0.67
N PRO A 24 9.94 -10.10 -0.51
CA PRO A 24 9.17 -9.62 -1.65
C PRO A 24 10.02 -8.60 -2.41
N ILE A 25 10.14 -8.79 -3.73
CA ILE A 25 10.75 -7.82 -4.63
C ILE A 25 9.98 -6.51 -4.43
N ASN A 26 10.57 -5.57 -3.70
CA ASN A 26 9.98 -4.26 -3.45
C ASN A 26 10.76 -3.20 -4.25
N GLN A 27 10.12 -2.05 -4.47
CA GLN A 27 10.69 -0.96 -5.28
C GLN A 27 12.08 -0.55 -4.81
N ASN A 28 12.34 -0.55 -3.49
CA ASN A 28 13.64 -0.19 -2.92
C ASN A 28 14.74 -1.20 -3.28
N PHE A 29 14.43 -2.49 -3.32
CA PHE A 29 15.35 -3.53 -3.78
C PHE A 29 15.74 -3.31 -5.24
N LEU A 30 14.77 -3.00 -6.11
CA LEU A 30 15.03 -2.75 -7.54
C LEU A 30 15.82 -1.46 -7.76
N LYS A 31 15.45 -0.36 -7.09
CA LYS A 31 16.16 0.93 -7.15
C LYS A 31 17.64 0.77 -6.82
N ASN A 32 17.95 0.05 -5.75
CA ASN A 32 19.32 -0.14 -5.28
C ASN A 32 20.11 -1.13 -6.14
N THR A 33 19.46 -2.20 -6.62
CA THR A 33 20.11 -3.23 -7.46
C THR A 33 20.49 -2.69 -8.83
N PHE A 34 19.62 -1.86 -9.43
CA PHE A 34 19.83 -1.32 -10.77
C PHE A 34 20.45 0.09 -10.77
N ALA A 35 20.65 0.70 -9.59
CA ALA A 35 21.13 2.08 -9.43
C ALA A 35 20.30 3.12 -10.20
N ILE A 36 18.97 2.93 -10.25
CA ILE A 36 18.03 3.85 -10.92
C ILE A 36 17.11 4.45 -9.85
N PRO A 37 17.44 5.62 -9.27
CA PRO A 37 16.62 6.26 -8.25
C PRO A 37 15.25 6.71 -8.78
N GLU A 38 15.16 7.02 -10.08
CA GLU A 38 13.93 7.41 -10.81
C GLU A 38 12.91 6.28 -11.04
N LEU A 39 13.18 5.04 -10.60
CA LEU A 39 12.24 3.94 -10.83
C LEU A 39 10.95 4.18 -10.03
N GLU A 40 9.90 4.65 -10.69
CA GLU A 40 8.59 4.84 -10.08
C GLU A 40 7.82 3.53 -9.90
N ILE A 41 6.87 3.54 -8.95
CA ILE A 41 5.96 2.41 -8.71
C ILE A 41 5.09 2.16 -9.96
N THR A 42 4.69 3.23 -10.64
CA THR A 42 3.91 3.19 -11.90
C THR A 42 4.61 2.33 -12.96
N THR A 43 5.93 2.48 -13.13
CA THR A 43 6.72 1.69 -14.08
C THR A 43 6.63 0.18 -13.81
N LEU A 44 6.56 -0.23 -12.55
CA LEU A 44 6.41 -1.64 -12.18
C LEU A 44 5.03 -2.17 -12.58
N TYR A 45 3.99 -1.37 -12.39
CA TYR A 45 2.62 -1.77 -12.69
C TYR A 45 2.28 -1.72 -14.17
N THR A 46 2.83 -0.78 -14.93
CA THR A 46 2.57 -0.64 -16.37
C THR A 46 3.40 -1.61 -17.22
N ASN A 47 4.34 -2.34 -16.62
CA ASN A 47 5.22 -3.29 -17.31
C ASN A 47 5.20 -4.67 -16.61
N PRO A 48 4.07 -5.41 -16.66
CA PRO A 48 3.90 -6.63 -15.85
C PRO A 48 4.69 -7.85 -16.35
N SER A 49 5.31 -7.80 -17.54
CA SER A 49 6.15 -8.89 -18.06
C SER A 49 7.64 -8.61 -17.87
N VAL A 50 8.45 -9.67 -17.75
CA VAL A 50 9.91 -9.57 -17.62
C VAL A 50 10.50 -8.77 -18.79
N GLU A 51 10.04 -9.00 -20.01
CA GLU A 51 10.53 -8.33 -21.21
C GLU A 51 10.19 -6.83 -21.21
N SER A 52 8.93 -6.47 -20.89
CA SER A 52 8.48 -5.07 -20.83
C SER A 52 9.21 -4.31 -19.72
N LEU A 53 9.36 -4.93 -18.55
CA LEU A 53 10.03 -4.33 -17.41
C LEU A 53 11.52 -4.14 -17.66
N THR A 54 12.18 -5.14 -18.26
CA THR A 54 13.60 -5.05 -18.64
C THR A 54 13.82 -3.92 -19.62
N THR A 55 12.94 -3.78 -20.62
CA THR A 55 13.00 -2.69 -21.61
C THR A 55 12.86 -1.31 -20.94
N ALA A 56 11.88 -1.15 -20.05
CA ALA A 56 11.66 0.08 -19.31
C ALA A 56 12.86 0.44 -18.40
N ILE A 57 13.44 -0.55 -17.71
CA ILE A 57 14.61 -0.37 -16.85
C ILE A 57 15.84 0.08 -17.65
N ILE A 58 16.09 -0.52 -18.83
CA ILE A 58 17.21 -0.15 -19.70
C ILE A 58 17.05 1.28 -20.25
N GLN A 59 15.81 1.68 -20.60
CA GLN A 59 15.55 3.06 -21.04
C GLN A 59 15.83 4.05 -19.92
N LEU A 60 15.36 3.78 -18.70
CA LEU A 60 15.58 4.66 -17.55
C LEU A 60 17.06 4.79 -17.16
N SER A 61 17.85 3.71 -17.25
CA SER A 61 19.28 3.77 -16.96
C SER A 61 20.04 4.65 -17.96
N SER A 62 19.69 4.60 -19.25
CA SER A 62 20.30 5.46 -20.28
C SER A 62 19.95 6.95 -20.11
N LEU A 63 18.75 7.26 -19.64
CA LEU A 63 18.34 8.62 -19.31
C LEU A 63 19.06 9.14 -18.05
N HIS A 64 19.32 8.26 -17.07
CA HIS A 64 19.98 8.61 -15.81
C HIS A 64 21.46 9.05 -16.01
N GLU A 65 22.19 8.39 -16.90
CA GLU A 65 23.55 8.80 -17.28
C GLU A 65 23.58 10.21 -17.92
N SER A 66 22.51 10.59 -18.61
CA SER A 66 22.41 11.87 -19.33
C SER A 66 22.04 13.06 -18.42
N ALA A 67 21.43 12.82 -17.25
CA ALA A 67 20.83 13.86 -16.39
C ALA A 67 21.71 14.28 -15.18
N LYS A 68 22.84 13.61 -14.96
CA LYS A 68 23.65 13.66 -13.71
C LYS A 68 24.27 15.02 -13.37
N SER A 69 24.29 16.02 -14.27
CA SER A 69 24.85 17.35 -13.97
C SER A 69 23.82 18.44 -13.63
N SER A 70 22.53 18.21 -13.92
CA SER A 70 21.45 19.21 -13.71
C SER A 70 20.31 18.73 -12.82
N SER A 71 20.16 17.41 -12.59
CA SER A 71 18.96 16.85 -11.94
C SER A 71 18.95 16.91 -10.42
N ASP A 72 20.11 16.84 -9.74
CA ASP A 72 20.12 16.75 -8.28
C ASP A 72 19.63 18.02 -7.59
N LYS A 73 19.95 19.20 -8.15
CA LYS A 73 19.43 20.49 -7.65
C LYS A 73 17.93 20.62 -7.91
N SER A 74 17.46 20.23 -9.09
CA SER A 74 16.03 20.28 -9.44
C SER A 74 15.21 19.30 -8.61
N ARG A 75 15.74 18.11 -8.30
CA ARG A 75 15.11 17.12 -7.43
C ARG A 75 15.06 17.59 -5.97
N GLN A 76 16.15 18.16 -5.46
CA GLN A 76 16.17 18.75 -4.12
C GLN A 76 15.20 19.93 -4.01
N GLN A 77 15.12 20.76 -5.06
CA GLN A 77 14.18 21.88 -5.10
C GLN A 77 12.73 21.38 -5.13
N GLY A 78 12.39 20.39 -5.96
CA GLY A 78 11.04 19.82 -5.98
C GLY A 78 10.60 19.21 -4.64
N ILE A 79 11.51 18.49 -3.96
CA ILE A 79 11.24 18.00 -2.59
C ILE A 79 11.03 19.16 -1.63
N HIS A 80 11.84 20.22 -1.73
CA HIS A 80 11.71 21.40 -0.87
C HIS A 80 10.40 22.14 -1.10
N ASP A 81 10.01 22.35 -2.35
CA ASP A 81 8.80 23.06 -2.74
C ASP A 81 7.55 22.32 -2.24
N SER A 82 7.51 20.99 -2.44
CA SER A 82 6.43 20.17 -1.88
C SER A 82 6.39 20.23 -0.35
N LEU A 83 7.53 20.20 0.34
CA LEU A 83 7.56 20.33 1.81
C LEU A 83 7.02 21.68 2.29
N VAL A 84 7.31 22.76 1.57
CA VAL A 84 6.78 24.10 1.86
C VAL A 84 5.27 24.14 1.66
N GLU A 85 4.77 23.56 0.56
CA GLU A 85 3.34 23.47 0.28
C GLU A 85 2.59 22.70 1.38
N TYR A 86 3.06 21.50 1.74
CA TYR A 86 2.47 20.72 2.82
C TYR A 86 2.51 21.44 4.17
N LYS A 87 3.64 22.08 4.49
CA LYS A 87 3.76 22.85 5.74
C LYS A 87 2.75 23.99 5.78
N THR A 88 2.55 24.69 4.67
CA THR A 88 1.60 25.80 4.56
C THR A 88 0.17 25.32 4.78
N ILE A 89 -0.20 24.20 4.15
CA ILE A 89 -1.53 23.58 4.33
C ILE A 89 -1.72 23.11 5.78
N ILE A 90 -0.70 22.52 6.41
CA ILE A 90 -0.76 22.10 7.81
C ILE A 90 -0.93 23.31 8.73
N ASP A 91 -0.20 24.39 8.49
CA ASP A 91 -0.27 25.62 9.27
C ASP A 91 -1.63 26.34 9.07
N GLU A 92 -2.26 26.23 7.90
CA GLU A 92 -3.61 26.76 7.61
C GLU A 92 -4.72 25.92 8.25
N ILE A 93 -4.52 24.60 8.35
CA ILE A 93 -5.46 23.68 8.98
C ILE A 93 -5.27 23.65 10.50
N ALA A 94 -4.08 23.99 11.01
CA ALA A 94 -3.79 24.03 12.43
C ALA A 94 -4.61 25.14 13.12
N PRO A 95 -5.58 24.80 13.99
CA PRO A 95 -6.27 25.82 14.78
C PRO A 95 -5.28 26.38 15.80
N SER A 96 -5.15 27.70 15.88
CA SER A 96 -4.38 28.41 16.92
C SER A 96 -4.96 28.28 18.33
N ASP A 97 -5.84 27.31 18.59
CA ASP A 97 -6.38 27.05 19.90
C ASP A 97 -6.47 25.55 20.13
N ASN A 98 -6.30 25.18 21.39
CA ASN A 98 -6.35 23.82 21.91
C ASN A 98 -7.78 23.23 21.85
N GLN A 99 -8.44 23.33 20.70
CA GLN A 99 -9.64 22.58 20.40
C GLN A 99 -9.22 21.16 20.13
N THR A 100 -9.15 20.41 21.23
CA THR A 100 -9.36 18.97 21.22
C THR A 100 -10.54 18.71 20.28
N TYR A 101 -10.30 18.14 19.11
CA TYR A 101 -11.36 17.57 18.27
C TYR A 101 -11.93 16.36 19.00
N SER A 102 -12.65 16.60 20.09
CA SER A 102 -13.54 15.66 20.73
C SER A 102 -14.82 15.59 19.90
N ASN A 103 -14.74 14.92 18.75
CA ASN A 103 -15.91 14.25 18.17
C ASN A 103 -16.06 12.84 18.76
N GLY A 104 -15.86 12.75 20.08
CA GLY A 104 -16.44 11.72 20.91
C GLY A 104 -17.33 12.45 21.88
N ILE A 105 -18.64 12.17 21.85
CA ILE A 105 -19.47 12.42 23.01
C ILE A 105 -18.77 11.69 24.16
N LYS A 106 -18.18 12.45 25.07
CA LYS A 106 -17.76 11.93 26.36
C LYS A 106 -19.05 11.67 27.11
N ASP A 107 -19.57 10.45 26.99
CA ASP A 107 -20.48 9.97 28.02
C ASP A 107 -19.70 9.87 29.33
N VAL A 108 -20.29 10.46 30.36
CA VAL A 108 -19.73 10.61 31.72
C VAL A 108 -19.54 9.26 32.44
N ASN A 109 -19.80 8.14 31.77
CA ASN A 109 -19.59 6.79 32.29
C ASN A 109 -18.72 6.00 31.30
N GLY A 110 -17.52 5.58 31.73
CA GLY A 110 -16.47 4.95 30.93
C GLY A 110 -16.79 3.60 30.29
N THR A 111 -17.83 3.52 29.48
CA THR A 111 -18.12 2.42 28.57
C THR A 111 -17.93 2.94 27.15
N SER A 112 -16.77 2.65 26.54
CA SER A 112 -16.57 2.88 25.11
C SER A 112 -17.50 1.95 24.33
N SER A 113 -18.72 2.39 24.06
CA SER A 113 -19.65 1.76 23.14
C SER A 113 -18.97 1.60 21.77
N ARG A 114 -19.02 0.38 21.22
CA ARG A 114 -18.59 0.11 19.84
C ARG A 114 -19.56 0.82 18.90
N GLU A 115 -19.24 2.02 18.46
CA GLU A 115 -20.17 2.86 17.68
C GLU A 115 -19.81 2.97 16.20
N ARG A 116 -18.57 2.66 15.80
CA ARG A 116 -18.11 2.98 14.45
C ARG A 116 -18.13 1.79 13.50
N VAL A 117 -18.88 1.93 12.41
CA VAL A 117 -18.88 0.99 11.28
C VAL A 117 -17.97 1.54 10.17
N PHE A 118 -17.12 0.70 9.60
CA PHE A 118 -16.22 1.07 8.49
C PHE A 118 -16.53 0.26 7.24
N ILE A 119 -16.32 0.88 6.08
CA ILE A 119 -16.31 0.22 4.78
C ILE A 119 -14.89 0.30 4.26
N LEU A 120 -14.30 -0.85 3.93
CA LEU A 120 -12.94 -0.96 3.45
C LEU A 120 -12.94 -1.59 2.06
N THR A 121 -12.45 -0.86 1.06
CA THR A 121 -12.15 -1.41 -0.26
C THR A 121 -10.70 -1.90 -0.28
N GLY A 122 -10.45 -3.01 -0.97
CA GLY A 122 -9.08 -3.50 -1.16
C GLY A 122 -8.41 -4.02 0.11
N SER A 123 -9.15 -4.70 0.99
CA SER A 123 -8.61 -5.28 2.23
C SER A 123 -7.49 -6.31 1.97
N THR A 124 -7.50 -6.93 0.79
CA THR A 124 -6.48 -7.88 0.31
C THR A 124 -5.24 -7.20 -0.30
N GLY A 125 -5.21 -5.86 -0.34
CA GLY A 125 -4.07 -5.07 -0.78
C GLY A 125 -2.87 -5.18 0.16
N ALA A 126 -1.74 -4.55 -0.21
CA ALA A 126 -0.57 -4.49 0.68
C ALA A 126 -0.88 -3.70 1.95
N LEU A 127 -1.42 -2.49 1.81
CA LEU A 127 -1.80 -1.63 2.94
C LEU A 127 -3.12 -2.07 3.59
N GLY A 128 -4.11 -2.45 2.77
CA GLY A 128 -5.46 -2.78 3.23
C GLY A 128 -5.51 -3.87 4.31
N SER A 129 -4.60 -4.85 4.26
CA SER A 129 -4.56 -5.93 5.27
C SER A 129 -4.12 -5.42 6.65
N TYR A 130 -3.21 -4.45 6.71
CA TYR A 130 -2.80 -3.82 7.97
C TYR A 130 -3.87 -2.85 8.48
N VAL A 131 -4.56 -2.14 7.58
CA VAL A 131 -5.69 -1.27 7.95
C VAL A 131 -6.82 -2.09 8.55
N LEU A 132 -7.18 -3.22 7.93
CA LEU A 132 -8.17 -4.16 8.47
C LEU A 132 -7.76 -4.62 9.88
N GLN A 133 -6.50 -5.02 10.06
CA GLN A 133 -6.01 -5.45 11.37
C GLN A 133 -6.09 -4.33 12.42
N THR A 134 -5.78 -3.09 12.03
CA THR A 134 -5.86 -1.93 12.90
C THR A 134 -7.30 -1.69 13.37
N PHE A 135 -8.28 -1.83 12.46
CA PHE A 135 -9.70 -1.71 12.81
C PHE A 135 -10.18 -2.85 13.72
N LEU A 136 -9.73 -4.09 13.47
CA LEU A 136 -10.08 -5.25 14.30
C LEU A 136 -9.52 -5.14 15.72
N SER A 137 -8.31 -4.59 15.87
CA SER A 137 -7.69 -4.33 17.19
C SER A 137 -8.38 -3.20 17.97
N SER A 138 -9.21 -2.38 17.33
CA SER A 138 -9.88 -1.25 17.97
C SER A 138 -11.22 -1.66 18.61
N SER A 139 -11.36 -1.37 19.90
CA SER A 139 -12.58 -1.58 20.68
C SER A 139 -13.69 -0.58 20.37
N THR A 140 -13.40 0.49 19.63
CA THR A 140 -14.37 1.53 19.25
C THR A 140 -15.04 1.23 17.90
N VAL A 141 -14.51 0.26 17.15
CA VAL A 141 -15.06 -0.20 15.89
C VAL A 141 -16.09 -1.29 16.19
N SER A 142 -17.32 -1.14 15.68
CA SER A 142 -18.37 -2.15 15.82
C SER A 142 -18.32 -3.20 14.73
N HIS A 143 -18.21 -2.77 13.47
CA HIS A 143 -18.26 -3.66 12.33
C HIS A 143 -17.47 -3.12 11.13
N ILE A 144 -16.97 -4.01 10.29
CA ILE A 144 -16.17 -3.66 9.10
C ILE A 144 -16.73 -4.41 7.89
N PHE A 145 -17.15 -3.68 6.86
CA PHE A 145 -17.54 -4.25 5.57
C PHE A 145 -16.38 -4.18 4.59
N CYS A 146 -15.79 -5.32 4.24
CA CYS A 146 -14.71 -5.41 3.27
C CYS A 146 -15.29 -5.64 1.87
N LEU A 147 -15.24 -4.63 1.01
CA LEU A 147 -15.72 -4.70 -0.37
C LEU A 147 -14.57 -5.13 -1.29
N ASN A 148 -14.66 -6.35 -1.81
CA ASN A 148 -13.61 -6.97 -2.62
C ASN A 148 -14.17 -7.47 -3.96
N ARG A 149 -13.31 -7.61 -4.97
CA ARG A 149 -13.70 -8.17 -6.29
C ARG A 149 -14.00 -9.67 -6.26
N THR A 150 -13.54 -10.35 -5.22
CA THR A 150 -13.71 -11.79 -4.99
C THR A 150 -14.50 -12.02 -3.71
N ALA A 151 -15.44 -12.96 -3.72
CA ALA A 151 -16.19 -13.34 -2.52
C ALA A 151 -15.33 -14.04 -1.46
N GLY A 152 -15.78 -13.89 -0.22
CA GLY A 152 -15.33 -14.70 0.91
C GLY A 152 -14.05 -14.22 1.59
N GLU A 153 -13.77 -14.86 2.72
CA GLU A 153 -12.66 -14.58 3.63
C GLU A 153 -11.34 -15.20 3.17
N GLN A 154 -11.39 -16.26 2.35
CA GLN A 154 -10.21 -17.02 1.92
C GLN A 154 -9.10 -16.18 1.25
N PRO A 155 -9.41 -15.22 0.36
CA PRO A 155 -8.39 -14.30 -0.15
C PRO A 155 -7.73 -13.45 0.94
N GLN A 156 -8.48 -13.06 1.97
CA GLN A 156 -7.97 -12.29 3.10
C GLN A 156 -7.07 -13.14 4.00
N ILE A 157 -7.43 -14.39 4.28
CA ILE A 157 -6.60 -15.33 5.06
C ILE A 157 -5.24 -15.49 4.40
N LYS A 158 -5.22 -15.87 3.12
CA LYS A 158 -3.96 -16.04 2.35
C LYS A 158 -3.09 -14.79 2.38
N ARG A 159 -3.73 -13.61 2.26
CA ARG A 159 -3.00 -12.34 2.29
C ARG A 159 -2.42 -12.05 3.67
N SER A 160 -3.17 -12.34 4.72
CA SER A 160 -2.77 -12.10 6.11
C SER A 160 -1.63 -13.05 6.50
N GLU A 161 -1.72 -14.33 6.11
CA GLU A 161 -0.62 -15.30 6.26
C GLU A 161 0.67 -14.83 5.59
N ALA A 162 0.57 -14.35 4.34
CA ALA A 162 1.74 -13.85 3.59
C ALA A 162 2.40 -12.63 4.24
N HIS A 163 1.66 -11.88 5.07
CA HIS A 163 2.15 -10.71 5.81
C HIS A 163 2.44 -10.99 7.29
N GLY A 164 2.27 -12.24 7.76
CA GLY A 164 2.42 -12.57 9.18
C GLY A 164 1.37 -11.89 10.08
N LEU A 165 0.20 -11.59 9.53
CA LEU A 165 -0.94 -11.00 10.24
C LEU A 165 -1.91 -12.08 10.75
N PRO A 166 -2.71 -11.78 11.78
CA PRO A 166 -3.79 -12.67 12.23
C PRO A 166 -4.72 -13.09 11.10
N THR A 167 -5.15 -14.35 11.14
CA THR A 167 -6.01 -14.98 10.13
C THR A 167 -7.43 -15.23 10.62
N GLU A 168 -7.74 -14.79 11.85
CA GLU A 168 -9.06 -14.92 12.45
C GLU A 168 -9.87 -13.66 12.16
N PHE A 169 -11.01 -13.83 11.49
CA PHE A 169 -11.92 -12.75 11.14
C PHE A 169 -13.30 -13.02 11.75
N PRO A 170 -13.59 -12.52 12.97
CA PRO A 170 -14.86 -12.78 13.64
C PRO A 170 -16.04 -12.23 12.82
N SER A 171 -17.00 -13.09 12.52
CA SER A 171 -18.13 -12.74 11.64
C SER A 171 -19.05 -11.66 12.20
N ASP A 172 -19.04 -11.45 13.53
CA ASP A 172 -19.74 -10.35 14.20
C ASP A 172 -19.02 -9.00 14.01
N ARG A 173 -17.72 -9.03 13.69
CA ARG A 173 -16.86 -7.84 13.54
C ARG A 173 -16.54 -7.49 12.09
N VAL A 174 -16.57 -8.46 11.18
CA VAL A 174 -16.20 -8.24 9.78
C VAL A 174 -17.04 -9.08 8.83
N THR A 175 -17.48 -8.44 7.74
CA THR A 175 -18.19 -9.09 6.63
C THR A 175 -17.43 -8.84 5.33
N PHE A 176 -17.11 -9.89 4.59
CA PHE A 176 -16.52 -9.80 3.25
C PHE A 176 -17.61 -9.85 2.18
N LEU A 177 -17.73 -8.78 1.41
CA LEU A 177 -18.71 -8.64 0.34
C LEU A 177 -18.00 -8.63 -1.01
N GLN A 178 -18.51 -9.46 -1.94
CA GLN A 178 -18.11 -9.36 -3.33
C GLN A 178 -18.84 -8.17 -3.97
N VAL A 179 -18.10 -7.29 -4.62
CA VAL A 179 -18.65 -6.15 -5.35
C VAL A 179 -18.14 -6.11 -6.77
N ASN A 180 -19.01 -5.66 -7.67
CA ASN A 180 -18.66 -5.21 -9.00
C ASN A 180 -18.95 -3.71 -9.11
N LEU A 181 -17.90 -2.89 -9.13
CA LEU A 181 -18.03 -1.43 -9.19
C LEU A 181 -18.64 -0.93 -10.51
N SER A 182 -18.69 -1.78 -11.54
CA SER A 182 -19.28 -1.47 -12.84
C SER A 182 -20.79 -1.72 -12.89
N GLU A 183 -21.37 -2.34 -11.85
CA GLU A 183 -22.79 -2.66 -11.77
C GLU A 183 -23.54 -1.71 -10.84
N GLU A 184 -24.84 -1.55 -11.08
CA GLU A 184 -25.71 -0.83 -10.15
C GLU A 184 -25.64 -1.49 -8.77
N ARG A 185 -25.71 -0.67 -7.71
CA ARG A 185 -25.61 -1.15 -6.32
C ARG A 185 -24.35 -1.96 -6.03
N LEU A 186 -23.29 -1.76 -6.81
CA LEU A 186 -22.03 -2.49 -6.72
C LEU A 186 -22.18 -4.01 -6.95
N GLY A 187 -23.24 -4.45 -7.64
CA GLY A 187 -23.57 -5.87 -7.80
C GLY A 187 -24.06 -6.55 -6.51
N LEU A 188 -24.48 -5.78 -5.51
CA LEU A 188 -25.00 -6.29 -4.24
C LEU A 188 -26.53 -6.38 -4.24
N GLU A 189 -27.03 -7.36 -3.49
CA GLU A 189 -28.45 -7.45 -3.17
C GLU A 189 -28.98 -6.15 -2.54
N PRO A 190 -30.18 -5.67 -2.88
CA PRO A 190 -30.72 -4.38 -2.43
C PRO A 190 -30.63 -4.19 -0.91
N GLU A 191 -30.98 -5.22 -0.13
CA GLU A 191 -30.92 -5.17 1.33
C GLU A 191 -29.50 -5.00 1.87
N THR A 192 -28.52 -5.65 1.24
CA THR A 192 -27.11 -5.54 1.62
C THR A 192 -26.55 -4.18 1.22
N PHE A 193 -26.94 -3.67 0.05
CA PHE A 193 -26.56 -2.34 -0.41
C PHE A 193 -27.11 -1.25 0.52
N GLU A 194 -28.39 -1.29 0.90
CA GLU A 194 -28.97 -0.31 1.83
C GLU A 194 -28.32 -0.38 3.22
N ARG A 195 -27.90 -1.57 3.67
CA ARG A 195 -27.20 -1.75 4.95
C ARG A 195 -25.82 -1.10 4.99
N ILE A 196 -25.11 -1.07 3.86
CA ILE A 196 -23.78 -0.45 3.76
C ILE A 196 -23.82 0.98 3.22
N LYS A 197 -24.96 1.43 2.69
CA LYS A 197 -25.09 2.78 2.19
C LYS A 197 -24.99 3.74 3.39
N PRO A 198 -24.03 4.68 3.39
CA PRO A 198 -23.97 5.62 4.47
C PRO A 198 -25.25 6.47 4.53
N PRO A 199 -25.72 6.84 5.73
CA PRO A 199 -26.78 7.82 5.86
C PRO A 199 -26.34 9.10 5.14
N GLN A 200 -27.29 9.73 4.46
CA GLN A 200 -27.12 10.74 3.40
C GLN A 200 -26.44 12.05 3.88
N HIS A 201 -25.84 12.07 5.07
CA HIS A 201 -25.32 13.26 5.73
C HIS A 201 -23.87 13.20 6.24
N ILE A 202 -23.19 12.05 6.32
CA ILE A 202 -21.77 12.04 6.76
C ILE A 202 -21.06 10.82 6.15
N SER A 203 -19.98 11.02 5.39
CA SER A 203 -19.12 9.91 4.95
C SER A 203 -17.69 10.36 4.68
N SER A 204 -16.77 9.94 5.55
CA SER A 204 -15.35 9.88 5.23
C SER A 204 -15.08 8.54 4.55
N THR A 205 -15.11 8.53 3.22
CA THR A 205 -14.73 7.36 2.40
C THR A 205 -13.22 7.38 2.19
N MET A 206 -12.46 6.57 2.94
CA MET A 206 -11.03 6.41 2.65
C MET A 206 -10.83 5.45 1.48
N HIS A 207 -10.38 6.00 0.35
CA HIS A 207 -9.90 5.22 -0.79
C HIS A 207 -8.43 4.86 -0.57
N GLY A 208 -8.11 3.57 -0.49
CA GLY A 208 -6.73 3.11 -0.50
C GLY A 208 -6.17 3.15 -1.91
N LEU A 209 -5.02 3.82 -2.08
CA LEU A 209 -4.17 3.78 -3.28
C LEU A 209 -3.43 2.46 -3.40
#